data_AF-K2S2F2-F1
#
_entry.id   AF-K2S2F2-F1
#
_cell.length_a   1.000
_cell.length_b   1.000
_cell.length_c   1.000
_cell.angle_alpha   90.00
_cell.angle_beta   90.00
_cell.angle_gamma   90.00
#
_symmetry.space_group_name_H-M   'P 1'
#
loop_
_entity.id
_entity.type
_entity.pdbx_description
1 polymer ?
#
loop_
_entity_poly.entity_id
_entity_poly.type
_entity_poly.pdbx_seq_one_letter_code
_entity_poly.pdbx_strand_id
1 'polypeptide(L)'
;MNDPRLNNLLRWGVENSEASRNDPALANQPKSNLTPEMLAALMGGPSDAELMREAMRAITSEETDLENKLIAFDNFEQLVEQIDNANNIESLGLWPPLLKQLENEEAELRRMAAWCVGTAVQNNVKAQEKLLEHNAIPAIVKMAVGDSNQGARKKAINALSSVTRNFQPGLDAAIQHLPDSYHGGKKLDASSMEDIDSIIDKLREENAPKA
;
A
#
# COMPACT_ATOMS: atom_id res chain seq x y z
N MET A 1 7.81 23.42 23.29
CA MET A 1 8.40 24.36 22.30
C MET A 1 7.26 25.18 21.72
N ASN A 2 7.31 26.51 21.80
CA ASN A 2 6.34 27.39 21.14
C ASN A 2 6.62 27.38 19.63
N ASP A 3 5.73 26.81 18.84
CA ASP A 3 5.86 26.84 17.37
C ASP A 3 5.48 28.25 16.86
N PRO A 4 6.42 28.99 16.25
CA PRO A 4 6.15 30.32 15.72
C PRO A 4 5.04 30.34 14.66
N ARG A 5 4.82 29.20 13.95
CA ARG A 5 3.80 29.05 12.92
C ARG A 5 2.39 29.05 13.52
N LEU A 6 2.21 28.30 14.61
CA LEU A 6 0.95 28.26 15.36
C LEU A 6 0.60 29.62 15.96
N ASN A 7 1.59 30.36 16.46
CA ASN A 7 1.37 31.71 16.98
C ASN A 7 0.91 32.71 15.91
N ASN A 8 1.48 32.63 14.70
CA ASN A 8 1.05 33.46 13.58
C ASN A 8 -0.33 33.05 13.06
N LEU A 9 -0.65 31.75 13.05
CA LEU A 9 -1.98 31.25 12.66
C LEU A 9 -3.07 31.68 13.64
N LEU A 10 -2.79 31.61 14.95
CA LEU A 10 -3.69 32.11 15.99
C LEU A 10 -3.93 33.61 15.84
N ARG A 11 -2.88 34.39 15.57
CA ARG A 11 -3.00 35.83 15.32
C ARG A 11 -3.90 36.12 14.11
N TRP A 12 -3.67 35.43 13.00
CA TRP A 12 -4.49 35.55 11.79
C TRP A 12 -5.96 35.18 12.04
N GLY A 13 -6.21 34.09 12.79
CA GLY A 13 -7.55 33.65 13.15
C GLY A 13 -8.30 34.68 14.00
N VAL A 14 -7.61 35.30 14.96
CA VAL A 14 -8.18 36.38 15.79
C VAL A 14 -8.48 37.61 14.93
N GLU A 15 -7.57 38.04 14.05
CA GLU A 15 -7.76 39.19 13.15
C GLU A 15 -8.99 39.02 12.23
N ASN A 16 -9.28 37.79 11.79
CA ASN A 16 -10.38 37.50 10.87
C ASN A 16 -11.68 37.05 11.56
N SER A 17 -11.66 36.94 12.89
CA SER A 17 -12.85 36.62 13.70
C SER A 17 -13.79 37.83 13.84
N GLU A 18 -15.07 37.57 14.11
CA GLU A 18 -16.07 38.64 14.32
C GLU A 18 -15.72 39.56 15.49
N ALA A 19 -14.98 39.05 16.49
CA ALA A 19 -14.52 39.83 17.65
C ALA A 19 -13.58 40.99 17.25
N SER A 20 -12.74 40.81 16.22
CA SER A 20 -11.82 41.86 15.74
C SER A 20 -12.48 42.90 14.84
N ARG A 21 -13.65 42.61 14.26
CA ARG A 21 -14.35 43.55 13.36
C ARG A 21 -15.01 44.72 14.09
N ASN A 22 -15.27 44.57 15.39
CA ASN A 22 -15.97 45.55 16.22
C ASN A 22 -15.06 46.29 17.21
N ASP A 23 -13.75 45.99 17.25
CA ASP A 23 -12.80 46.63 18.17
C ASP A 23 -11.86 47.62 17.43
N PRO A 24 -12.03 48.94 17.63
CA PRO A 24 -11.20 49.96 16.98
C PRO A 24 -9.72 49.93 17.42
N ALA A 25 -9.36 49.26 18.53
CA ALA A 25 -7.97 49.10 18.96
C ALA A 25 -7.20 48.05 18.12
N LEU A 26 -7.91 47.10 17.50
CA LEU A 26 -7.35 46.06 16.64
C LEU A 26 -7.22 46.52 15.17
N ALA A 27 -7.92 47.58 14.77
CA ALA A 27 -7.90 48.13 13.42
C ALA A 27 -6.53 48.68 12.97
N ASN A 28 -5.67 49.08 13.92
CA ASN A 28 -4.34 49.66 13.67
C ASN A 28 -3.17 48.69 13.85
N GLN A 29 -3.41 47.39 14.07
CA GLN A 29 -2.34 46.40 14.15
C GLN A 29 -1.86 45.97 12.76
N PRO A 30 -0.56 45.66 12.58
CA PRO A 30 -0.04 45.12 11.33
C PRO A 30 -0.72 43.78 11.04
N LYS A 31 -1.46 43.72 9.94
CA LYS A 31 -2.17 42.52 9.50
C LYS A 31 -1.18 41.39 9.27
N SER A 32 -1.44 40.24 9.88
CA SER A 32 -0.73 39.02 9.56
C SER A 32 -1.07 38.59 8.13
N ASN A 33 -0.05 38.21 7.35
CA ASN A 33 -0.26 37.63 6.03
C ASN A 33 -0.47 36.13 6.18
N LEU A 34 -1.49 35.60 5.51
CA LEU A 34 -1.70 34.17 5.40
C LEU A 34 -0.63 33.60 4.46
N THR A 35 0.39 32.94 5.01
CA THR A 35 1.42 32.30 4.19
C THR A 35 1.01 30.88 3.79
N PRO A 36 1.56 30.32 2.70
CA PRO A 36 1.30 28.93 2.32
C PRO A 36 1.60 27.93 3.44
N GLU A 37 2.62 28.20 4.26
CA GLU A 37 3.01 27.36 5.40
C GLU A 37 2.00 27.43 6.55
N MET A 38 1.38 28.59 6.77
CA MET A 38 0.27 28.74 7.73
C MET A 38 -1.00 28.05 7.24
N LEU A 39 -1.26 28.11 5.93
CA LEU A 39 -2.36 27.40 5.31
C LEU A 39 -2.17 25.88 5.43
N ALA A 40 -0.95 25.37 5.20
CA ALA A 40 -0.61 23.97 5.42
C ALA A 40 -0.77 23.56 6.89
N ALA A 41 -0.33 24.40 7.84
CA ALA A 41 -0.54 24.14 9.27
C ALA A 41 -2.03 24.11 9.66
N LEU A 42 -2.89 24.85 8.95
CA LEU A 42 -4.34 24.88 9.15
C LEU A 42 -5.07 23.71 8.47
N MET A 43 -4.59 23.31 7.28
CA MET A 43 -5.18 22.26 6.45
C MET A 43 -4.72 20.84 6.85
N GLY A 44 -3.67 20.74 7.68
CA GLY A 44 -3.03 19.47 8.04
C GLY A 44 -1.84 19.13 7.15
N GLY A 45 -1.14 18.05 7.49
CA GLY A 45 -0.11 17.46 6.62
C GLY A 45 -0.71 16.97 5.29
N PRO A 46 0.11 16.43 4.37
CA PRO A 46 -0.39 15.84 3.13
C PRO A 46 -1.42 14.76 3.45
N SER A 47 -2.44 14.66 2.60
CA SER A 47 -3.43 13.59 2.69
C SER A 47 -2.79 12.23 2.38
N ASP A 48 -3.36 11.15 2.90
CA ASP A 48 -2.92 9.79 2.58
C ASP A 48 -2.87 9.53 1.07
N ALA A 49 -3.84 10.06 0.32
CA ALA A 49 -3.86 9.95 -1.14
C ALA A 49 -2.70 10.68 -1.83
N GLU A 50 -2.20 11.79 -1.26
CA GLU A 50 -1.00 12.48 -1.74
C GLU A 50 0.26 11.67 -1.39
N LEU A 51 0.35 11.19 -0.15
CA LEU A 51 1.46 10.35 0.31
C LEU A 51 1.58 9.05 -0.50
N MET A 52 0.47 8.39 -0.81
CA MET A 52 0.43 7.19 -1.65
C MET A 52 0.96 7.47 -3.07
N ARG A 53 0.59 8.61 -3.65
CA ARG A 53 1.10 9.01 -4.98
C ARG A 53 2.58 9.36 -4.94
N GLU A 54 3.03 10.06 -3.89
CA GLU A 54 4.43 10.41 -3.71
C GLU A 54 5.30 9.16 -3.56
N ALA A 55 4.89 8.22 -2.72
CA ALA A 55 5.57 6.93 -2.58
C ALA A 55 5.66 6.19 -3.92
N MET A 56 4.57 6.08 -4.68
CA MET A 56 4.58 5.41 -5.98
C MET A 56 5.44 6.13 -7.03
N ARG A 57 5.51 7.46 -6.99
CA ARG A 57 6.43 8.24 -7.84
C ARG A 57 7.89 7.92 -7.52
N ALA A 58 8.25 7.85 -6.23
CA ALA A 58 9.61 7.48 -5.82
C ALA A 58 9.95 6.03 -6.21
N ILE A 59 9.02 5.09 -6.01
CA ILE A 59 9.18 3.66 -6.40
C ILE A 59 9.46 3.51 -7.90
N THR A 60 8.75 4.27 -8.74
CA THR A 60 8.80 4.13 -10.20
C THR A 60 9.86 4.99 -10.89
N SER A 61 10.45 5.95 -10.17
CA SER A 61 11.46 6.87 -10.70
C SER A 61 12.79 6.16 -10.99
N GLU A 62 13.39 6.43 -12.14
CA GLU A 62 14.74 5.95 -12.47
C GLU A 62 15.83 6.72 -11.71
N GLU A 63 15.54 7.96 -11.30
CA GLU A 63 16.45 8.85 -10.56
C GLU A 63 16.56 8.53 -9.07
N THR A 64 15.67 7.66 -8.56
CA THR A 64 15.66 7.28 -7.15
C THR A 64 16.47 6.00 -6.95
N ASP A 65 17.47 6.07 -6.08
CA ASP A 65 18.27 4.91 -5.71
C ASP A 65 17.45 3.84 -4.98
N LEU A 66 18.04 2.64 -4.85
CA LEU A 66 17.36 1.50 -4.26
C LEU A 66 16.94 1.75 -2.81
N GLU A 67 17.79 2.35 -1.99
CA GLU A 67 17.50 2.59 -0.56
C GLU A 67 16.25 3.48 -0.41
N ASN A 68 16.20 4.58 -1.16
CA ASN A 68 15.06 5.49 -1.15
C ASN A 68 13.79 4.86 -1.75
N LYS A 69 13.90 3.95 -2.73
CA LYS A 69 12.77 3.17 -3.22
C LYS A 69 12.20 2.24 -2.15
N LEU A 70 13.06 1.60 -1.36
CA LEU A 70 12.63 0.72 -0.28
C LEU A 70 11.92 1.49 0.84
N ILE A 71 12.42 2.68 1.21
CA ILE A 71 11.74 3.59 2.14
C ILE A 71 10.36 3.99 1.59
N ALA A 72 10.28 4.34 0.30
CA ALA A 72 9.01 4.68 -0.33
C ALA A 72 8.02 3.49 -0.32
N PHE A 73 8.51 2.28 -0.55
CA PHE A 73 7.71 1.06 -0.40
C PHE A 73 7.22 0.84 1.03
N ASP A 74 8.08 0.99 2.05
CA ASP A 74 7.69 0.85 3.45
C ASP A 74 6.60 1.88 3.83
N ASN A 75 6.72 3.12 3.35
CA ASN A 75 5.72 4.15 3.54
C ASN A 75 4.39 3.80 2.86
N PHE A 76 4.45 3.30 1.61
CA PHE A 76 3.25 2.87 0.89
C PHE A 76 2.57 1.68 1.58
N GLU A 77 3.35 0.71 2.06
CA GLU A 77 2.86 -0.48 2.75
C GLU A 77 2.09 -0.10 4.02
N GLN A 78 2.64 0.78 4.86
CA GLN A 78 1.98 1.30 6.06
C GLN A 78 0.67 2.02 5.74
N LEU A 79 0.61 2.79 4.66
CA LEU A 79 -0.61 3.49 4.25
C LEU A 79 -1.71 2.51 3.85
N VAL A 80 -1.36 1.44 3.12
CA VAL A 80 -2.33 0.46 2.63
C VAL A 80 -2.72 -0.60 3.66
N GLU A 81 -2.14 -0.58 4.87
CA GLU A 81 -2.72 -1.29 6.03
C GLU A 81 -4.12 -0.76 6.36
N GLN A 82 -4.41 0.51 6.04
CA GLN A 82 -5.74 1.08 6.17
C GLN A 82 -6.62 0.65 4.99
N ILE A 83 -7.75 0.00 5.29
CA ILE A 83 -8.67 -0.55 4.28
C ILE A 83 -9.16 0.52 3.29
N ASP A 84 -9.41 1.75 3.76
CA ASP A 84 -9.84 2.84 2.89
C ASP A 84 -8.75 3.24 1.89
N ASN A 85 -7.50 3.30 2.32
CA ASN A 85 -6.36 3.58 1.45
C ASN A 85 -6.10 2.43 0.47
N ALA A 86 -6.15 1.18 0.93
CA ALA A 86 -6.05 0.01 0.07
C ALA A 86 -7.10 0.03 -1.05
N ASN A 87 -8.34 0.43 -0.73
CA ASN A 87 -9.41 0.60 -1.71
C ASN A 87 -9.19 1.79 -2.65
N ASN A 88 -8.47 2.82 -2.21
CA ASN A 88 -8.13 3.98 -3.03
C ASN A 88 -7.05 3.69 -4.08
N ILE A 89 -6.24 2.63 -3.95
CA ILE A 89 -5.20 2.25 -4.93
C ILE A 89 -5.75 2.28 -6.36
N GLU A 90 -6.95 1.74 -6.58
CA GLU A 90 -7.63 1.74 -7.88
C GLU A 90 -7.96 3.15 -8.37
N SER A 91 -8.66 3.94 -7.55
CA SER A 91 -9.05 5.31 -7.92
C SER A 91 -7.86 6.24 -8.16
N LEU A 92 -6.72 5.94 -7.54
CA LEU A 92 -5.47 6.67 -7.68
C LEU A 92 -4.62 6.17 -8.86
N GLY A 93 -5.02 5.08 -9.52
CA GLY A 93 -4.29 4.47 -10.64
C GLY A 93 -2.97 3.81 -10.23
N LEU A 94 -2.87 3.33 -8.99
CA LEU A 94 -1.62 2.86 -8.40
C LEU A 94 -1.41 1.34 -8.52
N TRP A 95 -2.43 0.58 -8.95
CA TRP A 95 -2.29 -0.86 -9.21
C TRP A 95 -1.28 -1.16 -10.32
N PRO A 96 -1.39 -0.60 -11.55
CA PRO A 96 -0.44 -0.92 -12.62
C PRO A 96 1.04 -0.65 -12.26
N PRO A 97 1.43 0.51 -11.70
CA PRO A 97 2.82 0.74 -11.35
C PRO A 97 3.31 -0.15 -10.21
N LEU A 98 2.46 -0.50 -9.23
CA LEU A 98 2.79 -1.44 -8.16
C LEU A 98 3.02 -2.85 -8.72
N LEU A 99 2.10 -3.35 -9.54
CA LEU A 99 2.13 -4.70 -10.07
C LEU A 99 3.30 -4.93 -11.02
N LYS A 100 3.71 -3.90 -11.77
CA LYS A 100 4.93 -3.96 -12.59
C LYS A 100 6.18 -4.29 -11.77
N GLN A 101 6.23 -3.92 -10.49
CA GLN A 101 7.38 -4.20 -9.63
C GLN A 101 7.48 -5.68 -9.20
N LEU A 102 6.42 -6.48 -9.36
CA LEU A 102 6.48 -7.94 -9.11
C LEU A 102 7.43 -8.66 -10.08
N GLU A 103 7.78 -8.04 -11.21
CA GLU A 103 8.68 -8.58 -12.23
C GLU A 103 10.01 -7.80 -12.30
N ASN A 104 10.31 -6.97 -11.30
CA ASN A 104 11.54 -6.19 -11.29
C ASN A 104 12.79 -7.10 -11.24
N GLU A 105 13.89 -6.68 -11.85
CA GLU A 105 15.17 -7.42 -11.77
C GLU A 105 15.70 -7.48 -10.33
N GLU A 106 15.51 -6.40 -9.57
CA GLU A 106 15.90 -6.30 -8.16
C GLU A 106 14.92 -7.09 -7.28
N ALA A 107 15.46 -8.06 -6.55
CA ALA A 107 14.68 -8.94 -5.69
C ALA A 107 14.03 -8.19 -4.52
N GLU A 108 14.69 -7.17 -3.98
CA GLU A 108 14.14 -6.35 -2.91
C GLU A 108 12.90 -5.57 -3.36
N LEU A 109 12.86 -5.09 -4.61
CA LEU A 109 11.69 -4.41 -5.16
C LEU A 109 10.53 -5.39 -5.40
N ARG A 110 10.81 -6.60 -5.91
CA ARG A 110 9.78 -7.66 -6.01
C ARG A 110 9.21 -8.01 -4.64
N ARG A 111 10.10 -8.19 -3.64
CA ARG A 111 9.73 -8.50 -2.25
C ARG A 111 8.78 -7.44 -1.67
N MET A 112 9.12 -6.17 -1.82
CA MET A 112 8.30 -5.07 -1.31
C MET A 112 6.97 -4.92 -2.05
N ALA A 113 6.97 -5.09 -3.37
CA ALA A 113 5.74 -5.07 -4.17
C ALA A 113 4.76 -6.16 -3.73
N ALA A 114 5.24 -7.40 -3.59
CA ALA A 114 4.41 -8.51 -3.11
C ALA A 114 3.90 -8.26 -1.68
N TRP A 115 4.71 -7.63 -0.82
CA TRP A 115 4.26 -7.25 0.52
C TRP A 115 3.10 -6.24 0.45
N CYS A 116 3.26 -5.12 -0.27
CA CYS A 116 2.21 -4.12 -0.40
C CYS A 116 0.91 -4.69 -0.99
N VAL A 117 1.02 -5.55 -2.02
CA VAL A 117 -0.14 -6.26 -2.60
C VAL A 117 -0.82 -7.13 -1.55
N GLY A 118 -0.03 -7.93 -0.82
CA GLY A 118 -0.54 -8.83 0.21
C GLY A 118 -1.23 -8.09 1.36
N THR A 119 -0.72 -6.93 1.76
CA THR A 119 -1.30 -6.06 2.79
C THR A 119 -2.61 -5.44 2.29
N ALA A 120 -2.62 -4.83 1.10
CA ALA A 120 -3.80 -4.15 0.56
C ALA A 120 -5.03 -5.06 0.40
N VAL A 121 -4.81 -6.34 0.04
CA VAL A 121 -5.90 -7.30 -0.21
C VAL A 121 -6.27 -8.16 1.00
N GLN A 122 -5.50 -8.10 2.09
CA GLN A 122 -5.73 -8.94 3.26
C GLN A 122 -7.10 -8.64 3.88
N ASN A 123 -7.98 -9.65 3.93
CA ASN A 123 -9.34 -9.53 4.44
C ASN A 123 -10.13 -8.36 3.81
N ASN A 124 -9.82 -8.03 2.55
CA ASN A 124 -10.42 -6.91 1.83
C ASN A 124 -10.91 -7.34 0.44
N VAL A 125 -12.15 -7.82 0.38
CA VAL A 125 -12.78 -8.34 -0.85
C VAL A 125 -12.75 -7.32 -1.99
N LYS A 126 -12.96 -6.04 -1.69
CA LYS A 126 -12.97 -4.99 -2.72
C LYS A 126 -11.59 -4.83 -3.37
N ALA A 127 -10.51 -4.89 -2.60
CA ALA A 127 -9.16 -4.87 -3.16
C ALA A 127 -8.78 -6.20 -3.84
N GLN A 128 -9.25 -7.35 -3.33
CA GLN A 128 -9.07 -8.65 -4.00
C GLN A 128 -9.74 -8.67 -5.40
N GLU A 129 -10.95 -8.13 -5.53
CA GLU A 129 -11.65 -7.97 -6.81
C GLU A 129 -10.85 -7.11 -7.79
N LYS A 130 -10.33 -5.96 -7.34
CA LYS A 130 -9.49 -5.10 -8.19
C LYS A 130 -8.19 -5.78 -8.61
N LEU A 131 -7.54 -6.49 -7.70
CA LEU A 131 -6.35 -7.26 -8.03
C LEU A 131 -6.63 -8.33 -9.11
N LEU A 132 -7.78 -9.01 -9.03
CA LEU A 132 -8.22 -9.98 -10.03
C LEU A 132 -8.50 -9.32 -11.38
N GLU A 133 -9.19 -8.17 -11.40
CA GLU A 133 -9.43 -7.38 -12.62
C GLU A 133 -8.13 -6.97 -13.34
N HIS A 134 -7.06 -6.69 -12.57
CA HIS A 134 -5.73 -6.37 -13.10
C HIS A 134 -4.91 -7.61 -13.52
N ASN A 135 -5.47 -8.82 -13.43
CA ASN A 135 -4.80 -10.07 -13.80
C ASN A 135 -3.42 -10.26 -13.10
N ALA A 136 -3.33 -9.90 -11.83
CA ALA A 136 -2.06 -9.95 -11.08
C ALA A 136 -1.74 -11.34 -10.50
N ILE A 137 -2.76 -12.16 -10.27
CA ILE A 137 -2.64 -13.49 -9.62
C ILE A 137 -1.62 -14.40 -10.31
N PRO A 138 -1.54 -14.50 -11.66
CA PRO A 138 -0.53 -15.31 -12.33
C PRO A 138 0.90 -14.91 -11.97
N ALA A 139 1.18 -13.60 -11.87
CA ALA A 139 2.50 -13.09 -11.51
C ALA A 139 2.85 -13.42 -10.04
N ILE A 140 1.89 -13.28 -9.13
CA ILE A 140 2.06 -13.65 -7.71
C ILE A 140 2.33 -15.14 -7.56
N VAL A 141 1.58 -16.00 -8.27
CA VAL A 141 1.80 -17.45 -8.27
C VAL A 141 3.17 -17.81 -8.82
N LYS A 142 3.56 -17.25 -9.97
CA LYS A 142 4.89 -17.45 -10.57
C LYS A 142 6.00 -17.10 -9.59
N MET A 143 5.87 -15.99 -8.87
CA MET A 143 6.83 -15.54 -7.88
C MET A 143 6.85 -16.47 -6.64
N ALA A 144 5.68 -16.89 -6.13
CA ALA A 144 5.58 -17.81 -5.00
C ALA A 144 6.19 -19.20 -5.29
N VAL A 145 6.05 -19.69 -6.52
CA VAL A 145 6.56 -21.01 -6.96
C VAL A 145 7.99 -20.94 -7.50
N GLY A 146 8.44 -19.78 -7.99
CA GLY A 146 9.59 -19.71 -8.89
C GLY A 146 10.66 -18.68 -8.56
N ASP A 147 10.42 -17.72 -7.66
CA ASP A 147 11.42 -16.67 -7.40
C ASP A 147 12.72 -17.27 -6.84
N SER A 148 13.86 -16.77 -7.32
CA SER A 148 15.20 -17.21 -6.90
C SER A 148 15.60 -16.62 -5.56
N ASN A 149 15.02 -15.48 -5.17
CA ASN A 149 15.23 -14.88 -3.86
C ASN A 149 14.18 -15.39 -2.87
N GLN A 150 14.66 -16.00 -1.79
CA GLN A 150 13.84 -16.60 -0.74
C GLN A 150 12.92 -15.59 -0.03
N GLY A 151 13.41 -14.37 0.19
CA GLY A 151 12.65 -13.29 0.83
C GLY A 151 11.51 -12.78 -0.05
N ALA A 152 11.79 -12.59 -1.34
CA ALA A 152 10.79 -12.25 -2.34
C ALA A 152 9.74 -13.35 -2.44
N ARG A 153 10.16 -14.60 -2.60
CA ARG A 153 9.26 -15.78 -2.61
C ARG A 153 8.37 -15.83 -1.38
N LYS A 154 8.93 -15.65 -0.18
CA LYS A 154 8.17 -15.63 1.08
C LYS A 154 7.07 -14.57 1.08
N LYS A 155 7.34 -13.36 0.59
CA LYS A 155 6.33 -12.30 0.50
C LYS A 155 5.27 -12.58 -0.56
N ALA A 156 5.63 -13.18 -1.70
CA ALA A 156 4.64 -13.65 -2.68
C ALA A 156 3.73 -14.74 -2.10
N ILE A 157 4.26 -15.69 -1.32
CA ILE A 157 3.44 -16.72 -0.66
C ILE A 157 2.44 -16.09 0.32
N ASN A 158 2.89 -15.09 1.09
CA ASN A 158 2.00 -14.35 1.98
C ASN A 158 0.92 -13.57 1.22
N ALA A 159 1.29 -12.92 0.11
CA ALA A 159 0.34 -12.24 -0.76
C ALA A 159 -0.68 -13.21 -1.34
N LEU A 160 -0.24 -14.37 -1.83
CA LEU A 160 -1.10 -15.42 -2.34
C LEU A 160 -2.11 -15.87 -1.27
N SER A 161 -1.67 -16.07 -0.02
CA SER A 161 -2.58 -16.34 1.10
C SER A 161 -3.62 -15.23 1.30
N SER A 162 -3.23 -13.96 1.23
CA SER A 162 -4.19 -12.84 1.33
C SER A 162 -5.18 -12.79 0.16
N VAL A 163 -4.75 -13.16 -1.05
CA VAL A 163 -5.59 -13.14 -2.26
C VAL A 163 -6.62 -14.26 -2.27
N THR A 164 -6.28 -15.43 -1.74
CA THR A 164 -7.14 -16.62 -1.84
C THR A 164 -8.09 -16.78 -0.66
N ARG A 165 -7.73 -16.32 0.55
CA ARG A 165 -8.57 -16.49 1.74
C ARG A 165 -9.86 -15.68 1.63
N ASN A 166 -10.97 -16.36 1.94
CA ASN A 166 -12.33 -15.81 1.94
C ASN A 166 -12.76 -15.21 0.59
N PHE A 167 -12.06 -15.56 -0.51
CA PHE A 167 -12.34 -15.05 -1.84
C PHE A 167 -12.15 -16.14 -2.92
N GLN A 168 -13.25 -16.85 -3.21
CA GLN A 168 -13.25 -17.98 -4.14
C GLN A 168 -12.74 -17.62 -5.55
N PRO A 169 -13.10 -16.47 -6.17
CA PRO A 169 -12.56 -16.12 -7.48
C PRO A 169 -11.03 -16.00 -7.50
N GLY A 170 -10.44 -15.50 -6.40
CA GLY A 170 -8.99 -15.42 -6.25
C GLY A 170 -8.34 -16.79 -6.09
N LEU A 171 -8.95 -17.69 -5.30
CA LEU A 171 -8.52 -19.08 -5.19
C LEU A 171 -8.60 -19.82 -6.53
N ASP A 172 -9.71 -19.69 -7.25
CA ASP A 172 -9.92 -20.35 -8.54
C ASP A 172 -8.86 -19.89 -9.56
N ALA A 173 -8.60 -18.58 -9.62
CA ALA A 173 -7.53 -18.03 -10.46
C ALA A 173 -6.14 -18.52 -10.04
N ALA A 174 -5.87 -18.61 -8.72
CA ALA A 174 -4.59 -19.13 -8.24
C ALA A 174 -4.38 -20.60 -8.63
N ILE A 175 -5.41 -21.44 -8.47
CA ILE A 175 -5.35 -22.88 -8.83
C ILE A 175 -5.07 -23.07 -10.33
N GLN A 176 -5.63 -22.22 -11.20
CA GLN A 176 -5.36 -22.30 -12.65
C GLN A 176 -3.88 -22.13 -13.02
N HIS A 177 -3.10 -21.44 -12.17
CA HIS A 177 -1.69 -21.14 -12.41
C HIS A 177 -0.73 -21.91 -11.49
N LEU A 178 -1.23 -22.53 -10.42
CA LEU A 178 -0.44 -23.38 -9.54
C LEU A 178 -0.22 -24.76 -10.19
N PRO A 179 0.97 -25.37 -10.03
CA PRO A 179 1.17 -26.75 -10.40
C PRO A 179 0.24 -27.72 -9.64
N ASP A 180 -0.18 -28.79 -10.30
CA ASP A 180 -1.08 -29.83 -9.75
C ASP A 180 -0.60 -30.42 -8.42
N SER A 181 0.71 -30.41 -8.16
CA SER A 181 1.33 -30.88 -6.91
C SER A 181 0.85 -30.12 -5.66
N TYR A 182 0.44 -28.86 -5.80
CA TYR A 182 0.01 -28.04 -4.66
C TYR A 182 -1.44 -28.29 -4.26
N HIS A 183 -2.36 -28.40 -5.21
CA HIS A 183 -3.80 -28.58 -4.93
C HIS A 183 -4.32 -30.02 -5.11
N GLY A 184 -3.53 -30.91 -5.71
CA GLY A 184 -3.83 -32.35 -5.81
C GLY A 184 -5.13 -32.67 -6.53
N GLY A 185 -5.58 -31.79 -7.43
CA GLY A 185 -6.84 -31.93 -8.18
C GLY A 185 -8.13 -31.88 -7.34
N LYS A 186 -8.05 -31.50 -6.06
CA LYS A 186 -9.22 -31.37 -5.18
C LYS A 186 -9.96 -30.06 -5.46
N LYS A 187 -11.28 -30.08 -5.25
CA LYS A 187 -12.06 -28.84 -5.15
C LYS A 187 -11.78 -28.21 -3.79
N LEU A 188 -11.27 -26.98 -3.79
CA LEU A 188 -10.90 -26.25 -2.58
C LEU A 188 -11.88 -25.09 -2.35
N ASP A 189 -12.17 -24.83 -1.09
CA ASP A 189 -13.05 -23.75 -0.64
C ASP A 189 -12.23 -22.62 -0.02
N ALA A 190 -12.36 -21.41 -0.55
CA ALA A 190 -11.65 -20.24 -0.04
C ALA A 190 -12.02 -19.84 1.40
N SER A 191 -13.19 -20.26 1.88
CA SER A 191 -13.63 -20.06 3.27
C SER A 191 -13.08 -21.13 4.23
N SER A 192 -12.56 -22.24 3.70
CA SER A 192 -11.87 -23.27 4.49
C SER A 192 -10.40 -22.88 4.69
N MET A 193 -10.03 -22.51 5.91
CA MET A 193 -8.63 -22.22 6.23
C MET A 193 -7.74 -23.44 6.00
N GLU A 194 -8.22 -24.65 6.28
CA GLU A 194 -7.48 -25.90 6.04
C GLU A 194 -7.15 -26.11 4.56
N ASP A 195 -8.10 -25.82 3.66
CA ASP A 195 -7.90 -25.95 2.23
C ASP A 195 -6.81 -24.98 1.73
N ILE A 196 -6.87 -23.73 2.18
CA ILE A 196 -5.86 -22.72 1.82
C ILE A 196 -4.49 -23.07 2.44
N ASP A 197 -4.46 -23.44 3.72
CA ASP A 197 -3.24 -23.82 4.44
C ASP A 197 -2.55 -25.00 3.76
N SER A 198 -3.30 -25.97 3.23
CA SER A 198 -2.75 -27.11 2.50
C SER A 198 -1.91 -26.72 1.27
N ILE A 199 -2.20 -25.57 0.63
CA ILE A 199 -1.41 -25.01 -0.46
C ILE A 199 -0.26 -24.17 0.10
N ILE A 200 -0.59 -23.24 0.99
CA ILE A 200 0.34 -22.21 1.47
C ILE A 200 1.48 -22.82 2.28
N ASP A 201 1.22 -23.84 3.10
CA ASP A 201 2.25 -24.47 3.92
C ASP A 201 3.21 -25.30 3.08
N LYS A 202 2.75 -25.98 2.02
CA LYS A 202 3.65 -26.63 1.05
C LYS A 202 4.60 -25.63 0.40
N LEU A 203 4.08 -24.47 -0.03
CA LEU A 203 4.91 -23.42 -0.61
C LEU A 203 5.92 -22.87 0.40
N ARG A 204 5.55 -22.75 1.68
CA ARG A 204 6.45 -22.33 2.76
C ARG A 204 7.54 -23.36 3.05
N GLU A 205 7.19 -24.63 3.08
CA GLU A 205 8.12 -25.76 3.28
C GLU A 205 9.17 -25.80 2.17
N GLU A 206 8.75 -25.64 0.90
CA GLU A 206 9.67 -25.61 -0.23
C GLU A 206 10.57 -24.35 -0.25
N ASN A 207 10.10 -23.25 0.32
CA ASN A 207 10.88 -22.02 0.49
C ASN A 207 11.80 -22.07 1.72
N ALA A 208 11.69 -23.08 2.60
CA ALA A 208 12.52 -23.16 3.80
C ALA A 208 14.01 -23.33 3.43
N PRO A 209 14.95 -22.75 4.19
CA PRO A 209 16.36 -22.95 3.94
C PRO A 209 16.69 -24.44 4.13
N LYS A 210 17.34 -25.05 3.14
CA LYS A 210 17.81 -26.44 3.26
C LYS A 210 18.91 -26.48 4.33
N ALA A 211 18.70 -27.30 5.36
CA ALA A 211 19.65 -27.52 6.44
C ALA A 211 20.96 -28.16 5.95
#